data_AF-A0A1M7H5S2-F1
#
_entry.id   AF-A0A1M7H5S2-F1
#
_cell.length_a   1.000
_cell.length_b   1.000
_cell.length_c   1.000
_cell.angle_alpha   90.00
_cell.angle_beta   90.00
_cell.angle_gamma   90.00
#
_symmetry.space_group_name_H-M   'P 1'
#
loop_
_entity.id
_entity.type
_entity.pdbx_description
1 polymer ?
#
loop_
_entity_poly.entity_id
_entity_poly.type
_entity_poly.pdbx_seq_one_letter_code
_entity_poly.pdbx_strand_id
1 'polypeptide(L)'
;MKNLYNKGTFRSYEYGKIPPYLKKYGNKKWRRTEKSAVQDQLIEEVKFWKTRKQKQKMIWVKITKEINGTKYSNFRKYGKEKSFKSAITSPHVIRYFTIYNEQNNNKNK
;
A
#
# COMPACT_ATOMS: atom_id res chain seq x y z
N MET A 1 23.38 59.26 8.17
CA MET A 1 24.19 58.02 7.97
C MET A 1 23.74 57.33 6.68
N LYS A 2 24.65 57.10 5.71
CA LYS A 2 24.36 56.39 4.45
C LYS A 2 24.49 54.88 4.68
N ASN A 3 23.46 54.11 4.34
CA ASN A 3 23.42 52.65 4.47
C ASN A 3 24.46 51.98 3.54
N LEU A 4 25.57 51.56 4.13
CA LEU A 4 26.74 50.96 3.46
C LEU A 4 26.48 49.51 2.99
N TYR A 5 25.41 48.86 3.48
CA TYR A 5 25.27 47.40 3.44
C TYR A 5 24.73 46.77 2.15
N ASN A 6 24.22 47.51 1.15
CA ASN A 6 23.79 46.86 -0.10
C ASN A 6 24.83 46.98 -1.25
N LYS A 7 26.14 47.17 -1.01
CA LYS A 7 27.15 47.19 -2.09
C LYS A 7 27.65 45.76 -2.39
N GLY A 8 26.74 44.88 -2.78
CA GLY A 8 27.12 43.73 -3.63
C GLY A 8 27.22 44.21 -5.08
N THR A 9 28.11 43.61 -5.87
CA THR A 9 28.41 43.94 -7.29
C THR A 9 27.20 43.92 -8.23
N PHE A 10 26.03 43.51 -7.73
CA PHE A 10 24.75 43.53 -8.41
C PHE A 10 23.85 44.66 -7.89
N ARG A 11 24.34 45.90 -7.87
CA ARG A 11 23.49 47.09 -7.70
C ARG A 11 23.08 47.64 -9.06
N SER A 12 21.94 47.16 -9.54
CA SER A 12 20.85 48.01 -10.05
C SER A 12 21.25 49.27 -10.83
N TYR A 13 21.89 49.17 -12.01
CA TYR A 13 21.59 50.14 -13.07
C TYR A 13 22.01 49.76 -14.51
N GLU A 14 22.99 48.88 -14.74
CA GLU A 14 23.46 48.66 -16.13
C GLU A 14 23.01 47.32 -16.75
N TYR A 15 22.90 46.25 -15.96
CA TYR A 15 22.48 44.91 -16.46
C TYR A 15 21.49 44.17 -15.51
N GLY A 16 21.03 44.84 -14.45
CA GLY A 16 20.37 44.20 -13.30
C GLY A 16 18.84 44.18 -13.31
N LYS A 17 18.19 44.77 -14.32
CA LYS A 17 16.72 44.66 -14.47
C LYS A 17 16.43 43.48 -15.38
N ILE A 18 16.29 42.30 -14.78
CA ILE A 18 15.65 41.17 -15.44
C ILE A 18 14.31 41.69 -16.00
N PRO A 19 14.09 41.63 -17.33
CA PRO A 19 12.85 42.05 -17.95
C PRO A 19 11.64 41.41 -17.26
N PRO A 20 10.47 42.07 -17.18
CA PRO A 20 9.30 41.53 -16.49
C PRO A 20 8.99 40.07 -16.84
N TYR A 21 9.18 39.70 -18.11
CA TYR A 21 8.98 38.34 -18.63
C TYR A 21 10.05 37.33 -18.17
N LEU A 22 11.29 37.76 -17.90
CA LEU A 22 12.36 36.91 -17.37
C LEU A 22 12.35 36.81 -15.84
N LYS A 23 11.63 37.70 -15.13
CA LYS A 23 11.53 37.65 -13.66
C LYS A 23 10.85 36.37 -13.18
N LYS A 24 9.94 35.82 -13.98
CA LYS A 24 9.29 34.53 -13.75
C LYS A 24 10.31 33.39 -13.62
N TYR A 25 11.30 33.36 -14.51
CA TYR A 25 12.35 32.32 -14.54
C TYR A 25 13.50 32.59 -13.54
N GLY A 26 13.84 33.85 -13.30
CA GLY A 26 14.94 34.22 -12.39
C GLY A 26 14.58 34.13 -10.89
N ASN A 27 13.33 34.40 -10.53
CA ASN A 27 12.91 34.49 -9.13
C ASN A 27 12.75 33.10 -8.49
N LYS A 28 13.59 32.80 -7.48
CA LYS A 28 13.60 31.52 -6.75
C LYS A 28 12.24 31.17 -6.15
N LYS A 29 11.44 32.17 -5.73
CA LYS A 29 10.10 31.96 -5.19
C LYS A 29 9.19 31.36 -6.27
N TRP A 30 9.17 31.94 -7.46
CA TRP A 30 8.34 31.52 -8.59
C TRP A 30 8.71 30.13 -9.12
N ARG A 31 10.02 29.84 -9.24
CA ARG A 31 10.50 28.49 -9.60
C ARG A 31 10.05 27.41 -8.61
N ARG A 32 9.98 27.73 -7.30
CA ARG A 32 9.45 26.80 -6.29
C ARG A 32 7.95 26.60 -6.44
N THR A 33 7.20 27.67 -6.74
CA THR A 33 5.75 27.60 -6.90
C THR A 33 5.36 26.81 -8.15
N GLU A 34 6.03 27.03 -9.28
CA GLU A 34 5.79 26.27 -10.53
C GLU A 34 6.13 24.79 -10.36
N LYS A 35 7.25 24.47 -9.71
CA LYS A 35 7.61 23.08 -9.43
C LYS A 35 6.56 22.40 -8.55
N SER A 36 6.04 23.10 -7.54
CA SER A 36 4.95 22.59 -6.70
C SER A 36 3.68 22.38 -7.53
N ALA A 37 3.27 23.36 -8.33
CA ALA A 37 2.07 23.27 -9.15
C ALA A 37 2.12 22.11 -10.17
N VAL A 38 3.28 21.89 -10.81
CA VAL A 38 3.48 20.75 -11.72
C VAL A 38 3.46 19.42 -10.94
N GLN A 39 4.05 19.38 -9.75
CA GLN A 39 4.00 18.20 -8.88
C GLN A 39 2.56 17.90 -8.42
N ASP A 40 1.80 18.93 -8.06
CA ASP A 40 0.42 18.83 -7.61
C ASP A 40 -0.49 18.33 -8.75
N GLN A 41 -0.30 18.84 -9.97
CA GLN A 41 -0.99 18.35 -11.18
C GLN A 41 -0.67 16.88 -11.48
N LEU A 42 0.59 16.47 -11.37
CA LEU A 42 1.02 15.07 -11.56
C LEU A 42 0.46 14.12 -10.47
N ILE A 43 0.23 14.63 -9.25
CA ILE A 43 -0.36 13.86 -8.14
C ILE A 43 -1.89 13.72 -8.30
N GLU A 44 -2.56 14.73 -8.84
CA GLU A 44 -4.01 14.70 -9.09
C GLU A 44 -4.41 13.72 -10.19
N GLU A 45 -3.61 13.61 -11.27
CA GLU A 45 -3.97 12.78 -12.43
C GLU A 45 -3.85 11.27 -12.19
N VAL A 46 -3.05 10.81 -11.22
CA VAL A 46 -2.78 9.38 -11.03
C VAL A 46 -2.88 8.94 -9.57
N LYS A 47 -4.08 9.06 -8.99
CA LYS A 47 -4.41 8.31 -7.78
C LYS A 47 -4.67 6.85 -8.16
N PHE A 48 -3.64 6.02 -8.14
CA PHE A 48 -3.83 4.56 -8.12
C PHE A 48 -4.49 4.18 -6.79
N TRP A 49 -5.81 4.15 -6.77
CA TRP A 49 -6.56 3.59 -5.65
C TRP A 49 -6.13 2.14 -5.53
N LYS A 50 -5.34 1.81 -4.49
CA LYS A 50 -4.97 0.42 -4.21
C LYS A 50 -6.26 -0.35 -3.96
N THR A 51 -6.76 -1.05 -4.98
CA THR A 51 -7.94 -1.89 -4.86
C THR A 51 -7.70 -2.90 -3.76
N ARG A 52 -8.59 -2.92 -2.76
CA ARG A 52 -8.50 -3.88 -1.67
C ARG A 52 -8.62 -5.28 -2.26
N LYS A 53 -7.59 -6.12 -2.10
CA LYS A 53 -7.63 -7.51 -2.55
C LYS A 53 -8.78 -8.23 -1.86
N GLN A 54 -9.59 -8.95 -2.62
CA GLN A 54 -10.66 -9.78 -2.06
C GLN A 54 -10.07 -10.82 -1.11
N LYS A 55 -10.74 -11.06 0.02
CA LYS A 55 -10.31 -12.07 0.99
C LYS A 55 -10.48 -13.45 0.38
N GLN A 56 -9.43 -14.27 0.45
CA GLN A 56 -9.46 -15.66 -0.01
C GLN A 56 -10.41 -16.49 0.85
N LYS A 57 -11.23 -17.34 0.22
CA LYS A 57 -12.07 -18.32 0.91
C LYS A 57 -11.19 -19.41 1.54
N MET A 58 -11.47 -19.74 2.80
CA MET A 58 -10.71 -20.72 3.58
C MET A 58 -11.54 -22.00 3.74
N ILE A 59 -10.87 -23.15 3.62
CA ILE A 59 -11.43 -24.49 3.89
C ILE A 59 -11.28 -24.76 5.39
N TRP A 60 -12.38 -24.91 6.10
CA TRP A 60 -12.40 -25.21 7.53
C TRP A 60 -12.57 -26.71 7.75
N VAL A 61 -11.73 -27.29 8.61
CA VAL A 61 -11.67 -28.74 8.78
C VAL A 61 -11.38 -29.09 10.23
N LYS A 62 -12.08 -30.08 10.76
CA LYS A 62 -11.69 -30.82 11.97
C LYS A 62 -10.95 -32.08 11.56
N ILE A 63 -9.70 -32.23 11.96
CA ILE A 63 -8.87 -33.40 11.67
C ILE A 63 -8.64 -34.16 12.97
N THR A 64 -8.95 -35.45 12.98
CA THR A 64 -8.64 -36.36 14.09
C THR A 64 -7.39 -37.14 13.78
N LYS A 65 -6.43 -37.10 14.70
CA LYS A 65 -5.19 -37.86 14.63
C LYS A 65 -5.07 -38.84 15.77
N GLU A 66 -4.34 -39.92 15.53
CA GLU A 66 -3.97 -40.91 16.54
C GLU A 66 -2.47 -41.13 16.52
N ILE A 67 -1.85 -40.96 17.68
CA ILE A 67 -0.43 -41.21 17.90
C ILE A 67 -0.33 -42.01 19.20
N ASN A 68 0.31 -43.18 19.14
CA ASN A 68 0.56 -44.05 20.29
C ASN A 68 -0.72 -44.32 21.13
N GLY A 69 -1.83 -44.64 20.47
CA GLY A 69 -3.12 -44.93 21.10
C GLY A 69 -3.88 -43.70 21.64
N THR A 70 -3.29 -42.51 21.59
CA THR A 70 -3.95 -41.28 22.02
C THR A 70 -4.59 -40.58 20.84
N LYS A 71 -5.91 -40.37 20.92
CA LYS A 71 -6.70 -39.67 19.90
C LYS A 71 -6.89 -38.21 20.28
N TYR A 72 -6.56 -37.31 19.36
CA TYR A 72 -6.82 -35.89 19.51
C TYR A 72 -7.39 -35.29 18.23
N SER A 73 -8.24 -34.27 18.39
CA SER A 73 -8.87 -33.59 17.26
C SER A 73 -8.51 -32.12 17.23
N ASN A 74 -8.05 -31.64 16.07
CA ASN A 74 -7.65 -30.26 15.86
C ASN A 74 -8.47 -29.60 14.76
N PHE A 75 -8.89 -28.36 15.02
CA PHE A 75 -9.50 -27.50 14.00
C PHE A 75 -8.42 -26.74 13.25
N ARG A 76 -8.43 -26.83 11.92
CA ARG A 76 -7.48 -26.14 11.03
C ARG A 76 -8.20 -25.51 9.85
N LYS A 77 -7.58 -24.45 9.33
CA LYS A 77 -8.03 -23.72 8.13
C LYS A 77 -6.97 -23.80 7.05
N TYR A 78 -7.38 -24.01 5.81
CA TYR A 78 -6.50 -24.11 4.65
C TYR A 78 -6.94 -23.15 3.55
N GLY A 79 -6.00 -22.38 2.98
CA GLY A 79 -6.31 -21.49 1.86
C GLY A 79 -6.29 -22.20 0.50
N LYS A 80 -5.50 -23.26 0.36
CA LYS A 80 -5.32 -24.02 -0.89
C LYS A 80 -5.65 -25.48 -0.70
N GLU A 81 -6.30 -26.08 -1.69
CA GLU A 81 -6.63 -27.51 -1.70
C GLU A 81 -5.39 -28.40 -1.58
N LYS A 82 -4.28 -28.05 -2.27
CA LYS A 82 -3.00 -28.77 -2.18
C LYS A 82 -2.50 -28.90 -0.74
N SER A 83 -2.60 -27.82 0.04
CA SER A 83 -2.17 -27.82 1.44
C SER A 83 -3.10 -28.65 2.33
N PHE A 84 -4.39 -28.66 2.01
CA PHE A 84 -5.36 -29.50 2.71
C PHE A 84 -5.12 -30.99 2.43
N LYS A 85 -4.96 -31.38 1.15
CA LYS A 85 -4.65 -32.75 0.75
C LYS A 85 -3.40 -33.27 1.45
N SER A 86 -2.32 -32.49 1.42
CA SER A 86 -1.06 -32.84 2.08
C SER A 86 -1.22 -33.07 3.60
N ALA A 87 -2.14 -32.36 4.25
CA ALA A 87 -2.38 -32.54 5.69
C ALA A 87 -3.20 -33.80 6.01
N ILE A 88 -4.12 -34.20 5.12
CA ILE A 88 -4.94 -35.40 5.30
C ILE A 88 -4.14 -36.67 4.98
N THR A 89 -3.25 -36.63 3.98
CA THR A 89 -2.43 -37.78 3.57
C THR A 89 -1.40 -38.20 4.62
N SER A 90 -1.34 -37.54 5.78
CA SER A 90 -0.47 -37.90 6.88
C SER A 90 -0.93 -39.23 7.50
N PRO A 91 -0.01 -40.18 7.78
CA PRO A 91 -0.38 -41.52 8.26
C PRO A 91 -1.07 -41.53 9.62
N HIS A 92 -0.87 -40.49 10.43
CA HIS A 92 -1.49 -40.36 11.75
C HIS A 92 -2.92 -39.83 11.69
N VAL A 93 -3.46 -39.51 10.51
CA VAL A 93 -4.82 -38.99 10.35
C VAL A 93 -5.79 -40.16 10.19
N ILE A 94 -6.79 -40.23 11.07
CA ILE A 94 -7.84 -41.26 10.99
C ILE A 94 -8.99 -40.77 10.13
N ARG A 95 -9.47 -39.55 10.41
CA ARG A 95 -10.66 -38.97 9.79
C ARG A 95 -10.62 -37.47 9.82
N TYR A 96 -11.36 -36.87 8.90
CA TYR A 96 -11.56 -35.43 8.85
C TYR A 96 -13.01 -35.09 8.52
N PHE A 97 -13.45 -33.94 8.99
CA PHE A 97 -14.76 -33.37 8.68
C PHE A 97 -14.58 -31.94 8.17
N THR A 98 -15.13 -31.65 7.00
CA THR A 98 -15.21 -30.27 6.48
C THR A 98 -16.34 -29.54 7.18
N ILE A 99 -16.05 -28.34 7.68
CA ILE A 99 -17.02 -27.51 8.37
C ILE A 99 -17.51 -26.46 7.38
N TYR A 100 -18.79 -26.54 7.03
CA TYR A 100 -19.45 -25.50 6.28
C TYR A 100 -19.92 -24.41 7.25
N ASN A 101 -19.49 -23.18 7.05
CA ASN A 101 -19.88 -22.08 7.92
C ASN A 101 -20.94 -21.22 7.20
N GLU A 102 -22.22 -21.55 7.40
CA GLU A 102 -23.38 -20.89 6.78
C GLU A 102 -23.45 -19.38 7.08
N GLN A 103 -22.93 -18.97 8.24
CA GLN A 103 -22.97 -17.58 8.71
C GLN A 103 -22.25 -16.58 7.78
N ASN A 104 -21.33 -17.03 6.92
CA ASN A 104 -20.64 -16.15 5.96
C ASN A 104 -21.44 -15.89 4.67
N ASN A 105 -22.44 -16.72 4.33
CA ASN A 105 -23.26 -16.50 3.14
C ASN A 105 -24.41 -15.52 3.38
N ASN A 106 -24.98 -15.52 4.58
CA ASN A 106 -26.11 -14.64 4.92
C ASN A 106 -25.73 -13.15 5.05
N LYS A 107 -24.43 -12.81 5.12
CA LYS A 107 -23.97 -11.40 5.08
C LYS A 107 -23.89 -10.81 3.67
N ASN A 108 -24.05 -11.64 2.64
CA ASN A 108 -23.95 -11.24 1.22
C ASN A 108 -25.29 -11.38 0.46
N LYS A 109 -26.39 -11.64 1.17
CA LYS A 109 -27.77 -11.50 0.66
C LYS A 109 -28.38 -10.25 1.27
#